data_AF-A0A8T0G9W2-F1
#
_entry.id   AF-A0A8T0G9W2-F1
#
_cell.length_a   1.000
_cell.length_b   1.000
_cell.length_c   1.000
_cell.angle_alpha   90.00
_cell.angle_beta   90.00
_cell.angle_gamma   90.00
#
_symmetry.space_group_name_H-M   'P 1'
#
loop_
_entity.id
_entity.type
_entity.pdbx_description
1 polymer ?
#
loop_
_entity_poly.entity_id
_entity_poly.type
_entity_poly.pdbx_seq_one_letter_code
_entity_poly.pdbx_strand_id
1 'polypeptide(L)'
;MQERGQPVMSIRLIISVLIGLFVISFGGLLLQYGGVFVQTYTEEEVAGNLIFDGVVLSMKDERFEHTRNVLTFLGIKVVQKVPPSFQSKEVDKGLELYVGSRGFHTSAFLKVWSNRMAFIDALEEFVQDSSCNAETWRFFFEDDIAIHPNITSARARVLLAKGVKLADKDGFMYLGICGPNCTEARLIDNGVQAARCAGTCAHAFGFQRWKAAEFLTEMSGLTLKGVEGPVILGFYFDRYMYEYANQVQKIWVVGSNLKSPVQSVVDHFGLLFQDRAMYPTTITK
;
A
#
# COMPACT_ATOMS: atom_id res chain seq x y z
N MET A 1 -9.37 47.21 74.87
CA MET A 1 -8.66 46.34 73.92
C MET A 1 -9.64 45.28 73.47
N GLN A 2 -10.00 45.27 72.19
CA GLN A 2 -11.03 44.39 71.62
C GLN A 2 -10.29 43.20 70.98
N GLU A 3 -10.36 42.03 71.61
CA GLU A 3 -9.78 40.81 71.04
C GLU A 3 -10.57 40.41 69.79
N ARG A 4 -9.93 40.56 68.63
CA ARG A 4 -10.48 40.08 67.36
C ARG A 4 -10.50 38.56 67.39
N GLY A 5 -11.68 37.97 67.55
CA GLY A 5 -11.90 36.54 67.42
C GLY A 5 -11.45 36.05 66.05
N GLN A 6 -10.43 35.18 66.04
CA GLN A 6 -10.02 34.51 64.81
C GLN A 6 -11.11 33.51 64.39
N PRO A 7 -11.52 33.50 63.12
CA PRO A 7 -12.48 32.52 62.64
C PRO A 7 -11.84 31.13 62.67
N VAL A 8 -12.30 30.28 63.58
CA VAL A 8 -11.96 28.86 63.57
C VAL A 8 -12.72 28.23 62.41
N MET A 9 -12.08 28.13 61.24
CA MET A 9 -12.61 27.30 60.16
C MET A 9 -12.64 25.86 60.66
N SER A 10 -13.85 25.33 60.83
CA SER A 10 -14.06 23.94 61.21
C SER A 10 -13.36 23.02 60.19
N ILE A 11 -12.64 22.02 60.70
CA ILE A 11 -11.97 20.97 59.90
C ILE A 11 -12.94 20.35 58.88
N ARG A 12 -14.24 20.28 59.20
CA ARG A 12 -15.29 19.79 58.28
C ARG A 12 -15.45 20.65 57.03
N LEU A 13 -15.30 21.98 57.16
CA LEU A 13 -15.38 22.90 56.03
C LEU A 13 -14.19 22.70 55.09
N ILE A 14 -12.99 22.54 55.65
CA ILE A 14 -11.76 22.28 54.87
C ILE A 14 -11.89 20.96 54.09
N ILE A 15 -12.35 19.89 54.73
CA ILE A 15 -12.57 18.59 54.08
C ILE A 15 -13.59 18.71 52.94
N SER A 16 -14.69 19.43 53.16
CA SER A 16 -15.75 19.60 52.15
C SER A 16 -15.25 20.37 50.92
N VAL A 17 -14.43 21.41 51.13
CA VAL A 17 -13.81 22.17 50.04
C VAL A 17 -12.84 21.30 49.24
N LEU A 18 -12.01 20.48 49.91
CA LEU A 18 -11.07 19.59 49.24
C LEU A 18 -11.77 18.51 48.42
N ILE A 19 -12.86 17.92 48.92
CA ILE A 19 -13.67 16.96 48.15
C ILE A 19 -14.31 17.64 46.94
N GLY A 20 -14.86 18.85 47.09
CA GLY A 20 -15.43 19.61 45.98
C GLY A 20 -14.40 19.90 44.89
N LEU A 21 -13.20 20.34 45.27
CA LEU A 21 -12.11 20.60 44.33
C LEU A 21 -11.64 19.33 43.62
N PHE A 22 -11.58 18.19 44.33
CA PHE A 22 -11.23 16.89 43.74
C PHE A 22 -12.26 16.44 42.71
N VAL A 23 -13.57 16.53 43.03
CA VAL A 23 -14.64 16.13 42.11
C VAL A 23 -14.65 17.01 40.85
N ILE A 24 -14.44 18.32 41.00
CA ILE A 24 -14.37 19.24 39.84
C ILE A 24 -13.15 18.95 38.97
N SER A 25 -11.99 18.75 39.59
CA SER A 25 -10.73 18.48 38.86
C SER A 25 -10.77 17.13 38.14
N PHE A 26 -11.27 16.09 38.83
CA PHE A 26 -11.37 14.74 38.29
C PHE A 26 -12.48 14.61 37.24
N GLY A 27 -13.61 15.30 37.45
CA GLY A 27 -14.69 15.39 36.46
C GLY A 27 -14.26 16.14 35.19
N GLY A 28 -13.49 17.22 35.32
CA GLY A 28 -12.89 17.92 34.19
C GLY A 28 -11.90 17.04 33.41
N LEU A 29 -11.08 16.26 34.12
CA LEU A 29 -10.17 15.29 33.51
C LEU A 29 -10.95 14.18 32.78
N LEU A 30 -11.97 13.61 33.39
CA LEU A 30 -12.83 12.61 32.76
C LEU A 30 -13.60 13.15 31.55
N LEU A 31 -13.95 14.44 31.50
CA LEU A 31 -14.54 15.05 30.32
C LEU A 31 -13.50 15.31 29.22
N GLN A 32 -12.29 15.74 29.60
CA GLN A 32 -11.18 15.97 28.67
C GLN A 32 -10.69 14.66 28.04
N TYR A 33 -10.71 13.54 28.77
CA TYR A 33 -10.35 12.21 28.26
C TYR A 33 -11.56 11.40 27.77
N GLY A 34 -12.76 11.68 28.25
CA GLY A 34 -14.01 11.05 27.82
C GLY A 34 -14.42 11.45 26.41
N GLY A 35 -14.06 12.66 25.96
CA GLY A 35 -14.18 13.08 24.56
C GLY A 35 -13.26 12.32 23.59
N VAL A 36 -12.24 11.62 24.09
CA VAL A 36 -11.34 10.77 23.28
C VAL A 36 -11.85 9.32 23.21
N PHE A 37 -12.81 8.93 24.07
CA PHE A 37 -13.23 7.55 24.25
C PHE A 37 -14.46 7.11 23.43
N VAL A 38 -15.10 8.01 22.66
CA VAL A 38 -16.30 7.67 21.88
C VAL A 38 -16.24 8.26 20.47
N GLN A 39 -15.14 7.98 19.78
CA GLN A 39 -15.15 7.80 18.33
C GLN A 39 -14.49 6.47 17.98
N THR A 40 -14.79 5.43 18.75
CA THR A 40 -15.03 4.11 18.18
C THR A 40 -16.27 4.22 17.28
N TYR A 41 -16.13 4.93 16.14
CA TYR A 41 -16.75 4.40 14.94
C TYR A 41 -16.30 2.96 14.91
N THR A 42 -17.25 2.04 15.02
CA THR A 42 -17.02 0.62 14.85
C THR A 42 -16.17 0.47 13.60
N GLU A 43 -14.87 0.18 13.79
CA GLU A 43 -13.95 -0.09 12.67
C GLU A 43 -14.53 -1.20 11.77
N GLU A 44 -15.40 -2.04 12.35
CA GLU A 44 -16.26 -3.03 11.69
C GLU A 44 -17.30 -2.46 10.70
N GLU A 45 -17.86 -1.26 10.90
CA GLU A 45 -18.84 -0.70 9.95
C GLU A 45 -18.18 -0.11 8.69
N VAL A 46 -16.99 0.47 8.80
CA VAL A 46 -16.27 1.07 7.65
C VAL A 46 -15.49 0.02 6.85
N ALA A 47 -14.99 -1.03 7.50
CA ALA A 47 -14.31 -2.15 6.86
C ALA A 47 -15.24 -3.35 6.60
N GLY A 48 -16.56 -3.16 6.69
CA GLY A 48 -17.54 -4.24 6.71
C GLY A 48 -17.33 -5.22 5.57
N ASN A 49 -17.11 -6.51 5.87
CA ASN A 49 -17.02 -7.68 4.97
C ASN A 49 -16.42 -7.52 3.56
N LEU A 50 -15.72 -6.42 3.26
CA LEU A 50 -15.08 -6.19 1.98
C LEU A 50 -13.94 -7.19 1.92
N ILE A 51 -14.09 -8.12 0.99
CA ILE A 51 -13.09 -9.08 0.58
C ILE A 51 -12.73 -8.69 -0.83
N PHE A 52 -11.46 -8.34 -1.04
CA PHE A 52 -10.93 -8.06 -2.36
C PHE A 52 -10.28 -9.32 -2.92
N ASP A 53 -10.25 -9.44 -4.25
CA ASP A 53 -9.46 -10.46 -4.91
C ASP A 53 -8.06 -9.91 -5.25
N GLY A 54 -7.09 -10.80 -5.29
CA GLY A 54 -5.75 -10.46 -5.74
C GLY A 54 -4.95 -11.62 -6.31
N VAL A 55 -3.81 -11.27 -6.89
CA VAL A 55 -2.87 -12.19 -7.52
C VAL A 55 -1.49 -11.94 -6.92
N VAL A 56 -0.83 -13.02 -6.50
CA VAL A 56 0.57 -12.98 -6.04
C VAL A 56 1.44 -13.67 -7.08
N LEU A 57 2.41 -12.96 -7.62
CA LEU A 57 3.43 -13.55 -8.48
C LEU A 57 4.47 -14.28 -7.63
N SER A 58 4.49 -15.61 -7.71
CA SER A 58 5.47 -16.41 -6.97
C SER A 58 5.82 -17.71 -7.67
N MET A 59 7.11 -18.03 -7.71
CA MET A 59 7.62 -19.35 -8.09
C MET A 59 7.86 -20.27 -6.88
N LYS A 60 7.57 -19.81 -5.66
CA LYS A 60 7.93 -20.49 -4.41
C LYS A 60 6.73 -20.55 -3.48
N ASP A 61 6.20 -21.75 -3.28
CA ASP A 61 5.00 -21.96 -2.45
C ASP A 61 5.14 -21.39 -1.04
N GLU A 62 6.30 -21.54 -0.40
CA GLU A 62 6.56 -20.96 0.92
C GLU A 62 6.42 -19.42 0.95
N ARG A 63 6.94 -18.73 -0.07
CA ARG A 63 6.87 -17.27 -0.18
C ARG A 63 5.46 -16.80 -0.52
N PHE A 64 4.77 -17.56 -1.39
CA PHE A 64 3.35 -17.35 -1.65
C PHE A 64 2.51 -17.49 -0.38
N GLU A 65 2.71 -18.55 0.39
CA GLU A 65 1.95 -18.81 1.61
C GLU A 65 2.18 -17.75 2.69
N HIS A 66 3.42 -17.30 2.86
CA HIS A 66 3.73 -16.16 3.71
C HIS A 66 2.96 -14.91 3.27
N THR A 67 3.06 -14.55 2.00
CA THR A 67 2.39 -13.38 1.43
C THR A 67 0.87 -13.47 1.54
N ARG A 68 0.30 -14.66 1.26
CA ARG A 68 -1.13 -14.94 1.38
C ARG A 68 -1.63 -14.72 2.82
N ASN A 69 -0.87 -15.11 3.82
CA ASN A 69 -1.22 -14.89 5.22
C ASN A 69 -1.25 -13.39 5.56
N VAL A 70 -0.25 -12.63 5.10
CA VAL A 70 -0.23 -11.15 5.24
C VAL A 70 -1.46 -10.52 4.59
N LEU A 71 -1.80 -10.93 3.36
CA LEU A 71 -2.92 -10.38 2.60
C LEU A 71 -4.29 -10.80 3.15
N THR A 72 -4.39 -11.97 3.77
CA THR A 72 -5.61 -12.42 4.45
C THR A 72 -5.97 -11.47 5.59
N PHE A 73 -4.99 -10.93 6.32
CA PHE A 73 -5.23 -9.91 7.35
C PHE A 73 -5.76 -8.59 6.80
N LEU A 74 -5.41 -8.25 5.56
CA LEU A 74 -5.97 -7.10 4.83
C LEU A 74 -7.37 -7.36 4.28
N GLY A 75 -7.89 -8.59 4.38
CA GLY A 75 -9.13 -8.97 3.72
C GLY A 75 -8.98 -9.13 2.20
N ILE A 76 -7.78 -9.53 1.73
CA ILE A 76 -7.54 -9.80 0.32
C ILE A 76 -7.35 -11.30 0.12
N LYS A 77 -8.28 -11.92 -0.62
CA LYS A 77 -8.17 -13.31 -1.05
C LYS A 77 -7.28 -13.38 -2.28
N VAL A 78 -6.21 -14.16 -2.22
CA VAL A 78 -5.26 -14.26 -3.32
C VAL A 78 -5.13 -15.64 -3.93
N VAL A 79 -4.83 -15.64 -5.22
CA VAL A 79 -4.36 -16.80 -5.98
C VAL A 79 -2.90 -16.63 -6.35
N GLN A 80 -2.18 -17.74 -6.47
CA GLN A 80 -0.80 -17.75 -6.95
C GLN A 80 -0.81 -17.73 -8.47
N LYS A 81 -0.02 -16.84 -9.07
CA LYS A 81 0.33 -16.86 -10.48
C LYS A 81 1.82 -17.14 -10.57
N VAL A 82 2.18 -18.24 -11.22
CA VAL A 82 3.58 -18.64 -11.38
C VAL A 82 4.13 -17.95 -12.63
N PRO A 83 5.14 -17.07 -12.52
CA PRO A 83 5.77 -16.47 -13.69
C PRO A 83 6.39 -17.55 -14.60
N PRO A 84 6.42 -17.34 -15.92
CA PRO A 84 7.11 -18.26 -16.82
C PRO A 84 8.59 -18.33 -16.41
N SER A 85 9.17 -19.53 -16.38
CA SER A 85 10.58 -19.68 -15.98
C SER A 85 11.46 -18.74 -16.79
N PHE A 86 12.33 -17.96 -16.12
CA PHE A 86 13.23 -17.03 -16.80
C PHE A 86 14.26 -17.73 -17.71
N GLN A 87 14.40 -19.06 -17.58
CA GLN A 87 15.23 -19.91 -18.43
C GLN A 87 14.45 -20.52 -19.62
N SER A 88 13.14 -20.23 -19.72
CA SER A 88 12.31 -20.77 -20.78
C SER A 88 12.61 -20.12 -22.13
N LYS A 89 12.40 -20.88 -23.21
CA LYS A 89 12.49 -20.37 -24.58
C LYS A 89 11.48 -19.25 -24.86
N GLU A 90 10.37 -19.25 -24.14
CA GLU A 90 9.32 -18.24 -24.28
C GLU A 90 9.79 -16.88 -23.77
N VAL A 91 10.33 -16.82 -22.56
CA VAL A 91 10.91 -15.58 -21.99
C VAL A 91 12.07 -15.08 -22.85
N ASP A 92 12.97 -15.98 -23.24
CA ASP A 92 14.13 -15.66 -24.08
C ASP A 92 13.70 -15.05 -25.43
N LYS A 93 12.80 -15.72 -26.16
CA LYS A 93 12.30 -15.22 -27.45
C LYS A 93 11.46 -13.95 -27.28
N GLY A 94 10.65 -13.86 -26.23
CA GLY A 94 9.83 -12.69 -25.96
C GLY A 94 10.69 -11.45 -25.74
N LEU A 95 11.78 -11.59 -24.98
CA LEU A 95 12.76 -10.51 -24.80
C LEU A 95 13.45 -10.18 -26.13
N GLU A 96 13.93 -11.18 -26.88
CA GLU A 96 14.60 -10.98 -28.17
C GLU A 96 13.71 -10.21 -29.17
N LEU A 97 12.43 -10.56 -29.26
CA LEU A 97 11.45 -9.88 -30.10
C LEU A 97 11.20 -8.44 -29.66
N TYR A 98 11.19 -8.19 -28.34
CA TYR A 98 10.96 -6.86 -27.79
C TYR A 98 12.16 -5.93 -27.99
N VAL A 99 13.40 -6.45 -27.87
CA VAL A 99 14.62 -5.63 -27.86
C VAL A 99 15.43 -5.66 -29.16
N GLY A 100 15.21 -6.69 -29.99
CA GLY A 100 16.00 -6.93 -31.21
C GLY A 100 17.48 -7.25 -30.97
N SER A 101 17.90 -7.56 -29.73
CA SER A 101 19.31 -7.77 -29.38
C SER A 101 19.52 -8.78 -28.26
N ARG A 102 20.43 -9.73 -28.48
CA ARG A 102 20.86 -10.70 -27.46
C ARG A 102 21.74 -10.11 -26.36
N GLY A 103 22.24 -8.88 -26.52
CA GLY A 103 23.06 -8.21 -25.52
C GLY A 103 22.36 -8.01 -24.17
N PHE A 104 21.03 -8.07 -24.15
CA PHE A 104 20.20 -7.94 -22.95
C PHE A 104 19.77 -9.27 -22.33
N HIS A 105 20.25 -10.42 -22.81
CA HIS A 105 19.84 -11.74 -22.31
C HIS A 105 20.65 -12.19 -21.09
N THR A 106 20.83 -11.30 -20.11
CA THR A 106 21.44 -11.67 -18.82
C THR A 106 20.40 -12.32 -17.91
N SER A 107 20.83 -13.12 -16.93
CA SER A 107 19.91 -13.72 -15.96
C SER A 107 19.06 -12.68 -15.22
N ALA A 108 19.63 -11.50 -14.94
CA ALA A 108 18.89 -10.42 -14.28
C ALA A 108 17.75 -9.90 -15.17
N PHE A 109 18.02 -9.60 -16.45
CA PHE A 109 17.00 -9.10 -17.36
C PHE A 109 15.94 -10.14 -17.70
N LEU A 110 16.31 -11.41 -17.85
CA LEU A 110 15.33 -12.49 -18.07
C LEU A 110 14.38 -12.65 -16.87
N LYS A 111 14.86 -12.48 -15.63
CA LYS A 111 14.00 -12.48 -14.43
C LYS A 111 13.02 -11.30 -14.42
N VAL A 112 13.52 -10.09 -14.72
CA VAL A 112 12.68 -8.89 -14.81
C VAL A 112 11.63 -9.05 -15.91
N TRP A 113 12.03 -9.57 -17.07
CA TRP A 113 11.13 -9.82 -18.19
C TRP A 113 10.06 -10.87 -17.87
N SER A 114 10.45 -11.97 -17.22
CA SER A 114 9.53 -13.01 -16.73
C SER A 114 8.47 -12.42 -15.78
N ASN A 115 8.89 -11.59 -14.81
CA ASN A 115 7.95 -10.91 -13.91
C ASN A 115 7.02 -9.95 -14.68
N ARG A 116 7.56 -9.19 -15.63
CA ARG A 116 6.76 -8.30 -16.48
C ARG A 116 5.69 -9.09 -17.25
N MET A 117 6.07 -10.19 -17.90
CA MET A 117 5.13 -11.04 -18.63
C MET A 117 4.00 -11.53 -17.73
N ALA A 118 4.33 -11.99 -16.52
CA ALA A 118 3.35 -12.49 -15.57
C ALA A 118 2.39 -11.41 -15.05
N PHE A 119 2.86 -10.18 -14.82
CA PHE A 119 1.97 -9.06 -14.46
C PHE A 119 1.03 -8.66 -15.60
N ILE A 120 1.54 -8.60 -16.83
CA ILE A 120 0.72 -8.28 -18.01
C ILE A 120 -0.35 -9.36 -18.21
N ASP A 121 0.04 -10.63 -18.18
CA ASP A 121 -0.88 -11.77 -18.32
C ASP A 121 -1.97 -11.75 -17.23
N ALA A 122 -1.60 -11.49 -15.97
CA ALA A 122 -2.56 -11.37 -14.87
C ALA A 122 -3.54 -10.17 -15.04
N LEU A 123 -3.07 -9.07 -15.63
CA LEU A 123 -3.91 -7.90 -15.96
C LEU A 123 -4.86 -8.21 -17.12
N GLU A 124 -4.38 -8.90 -18.16
CA GLU A 124 -5.19 -9.31 -19.31
C GLU A 124 -6.29 -10.29 -18.88
N GLU A 125 -5.95 -11.30 -18.07
CA GLU A 125 -6.92 -12.22 -17.46
C GLU A 125 -7.99 -11.46 -16.68
N PHE A 126 -7.60 -10.45 -15.90
CA PHE A 126 -8.54 -9.63 -15.15
C PHE A 126 -9.47 -8.80 -16.05
N VAL A 127 -8.93 -8.20 -17.09
CA VAL A 127 -9.73 -7.42 -18.06
C VAL A 127 -10.71 -8.32 -18.82
N GLN A 128 -10.35 -9.58 -19.06
CA GLN A 128 -11.20 -10.55 -19.77
C GLN A 128 -12.19 -11.30 -18.87
N ASP A 129 -12.04 -11.20 -17.54
CA ASP A 129 -12.90 -11.88 -16.56
C ASP A 129 -14.37 -11.40 -16.66
N SER A 130 -15.24 -12.26 -17.20
CA SER A 130 -16.66 -11.95 -17.38
C SER A 130 -17.45 -11.91 -16.07
N SER A 131 -16.90 -12.40 -14.96
CA SER A 131 -17.56 -12.37 -13.65
C SER A 131 -17.40 -11.03 -12.94
N CYS A 132 -16.40 -10.23 -13.33
CA CYS A 132 -16.13 -8.92 -12.77
C CYS A 132 -16.92 -7.83 -13.52
N ASN A 133 -17.42 -6.82 -12.82
CA ASN A 133 -17.91 -5.59 -13.46
C ASN A 133 -16.77 -4.59 -13.67
N ALA A 134 -17.06 -3.43 -14.26
CA ALA A 134 -16.05 -2.40 -14.53
C ALA A 134 -15.33 -1.91 -13.27
N GLU A 135 -16.07 -1.70 -12.18
CA GLU A 135 -15.60 -1.11 -10.90
C GLU A 135 -15.01 -2.15 -9.94
N THR A 136 -15.00 -3.43 -10.33
CA THR A 136 -14.42 -4.50 -9.52
C THR A 136 -12.93 -4.22 -9.34
N TRP A 137 -12.43 -4.30 -8.10
CA TRP A 137 -11.02 -4.15 -7.78
C TRP A 137 -10.30 -5.50 -7.80
N ARG A 138 -9.09 -5.53 -8.34
CA ARG A 138 -8.13 -6.63 -8.17
C ARG A 138 -6.76 -6.07 -7.82
N PHE A 139 -6.11 -6.72 -6.86
CA PHE A 139 -4.78 -6.35 -6.42
C PHE A 139 -3.72 -7.31 -6.96
N PHE A 140 -2.50 -6.82 -7.13
CA PHE A 140 -1.38 -7.53 -7.71
C PHE A 140 -0.14 -7.32 -6.85
N PHE A 141 0.55 -8.42 -6.56
CA PHE A 141 1.62 -8.45 -5.58
C PHE A 141 2.82 -9.27 -6.04
N GLU A 142 4.01 -8.84 -5.59
CA GLU A 142 5.17 -9.73 -5.48
C GLU A 142 5.08 -10.56 -4.18
N ASP A 143 5.88 -11.62 -4.09
CA ASP A 143 5.85 -12.61 -3.01
C ASP A 143 6.81 -12.32 -1.83
N ASP A 144 7.10 -11.04 -1.58
CA ASP A 144 7.91 -10.57 -0.45
C ASP A 144 7.28 -9.37 0.26
N ILE A 145 5.96 -9.24 0.25
CA ILE A 145 5.30 -8.11 0.91
C ILE A 145 5.03 -8.37 2.40
N ALA A 146 5.13 -7.32 3.20
CA ALA A 146 4.76 -7.30 4.60
C ALA A 146 4.00 -6.01 4.95
N ILE A 147 3.12 -6.08 5.97
CA ILE A 147 2.46 -4.88 6.52
C ILE A 147 3.46 -4.08 7.34
N HIS A 148 3.48 -2.76 7.14
CA HIS A 148 4.35 -1.86 7.89
C HIS A 148 4.23 -2.10 9.41
N PRO A 149 5.35 -2.26 10.16
CA PRO A 149 5.33 -2.78 11.53
C PRO A 149 4.58 -1.90 12.55
N ASN A 150 4.43 -0.61 12.26
CA ASN A 150 3.66 0.32 13.09
C ASN A 150 2.14 0.23 12.88
N ILE A 151 1.67 -0.67 12.00
CA ILE A 151 0.26 -0.84 11.65
C ILE A 151 -0.16 -2.26 12.03
N THR A 152 -1.15 -2.38 12.90
CA THR A 152 -1.75 -3.67 13.24
C THR A 152 -2.58 -4.20 12.08
N SER A 153 -2.77 -5.52 11.99
CA SER A 153 -3.59 -6.18 10.96
C SER A 153 -4.99 -5.57 10.81
N ALA A 154 -5.71 -5.37 11.92
CA ALA A 154 -7.05 -4.78 11.90
C ALA A 154 -7.04 -3.35 11.33
N ARG A 155 -6.07 -2.53 11.78
CA ARG A 155 -5.89 -1.16 11.31
C ARG A 155 -5.49 -1.13 9.82
N ALA A 156 -4.67 -2.07 9.37
CA ALA A 156 -4.26 -2.17 7.98
C ALA A 156 -5.46 -2.41 7.04
N ARG A 157 -6.40 -3.28 7.46
CA ARG A 157 -7.66 -3.50 6.72
C ARG A 157 -8.51 -2.23 6.61
N VAL A 158 -8.65 -1.47 7.70
CA VAL A 158 -9.36 -0.18 7.69
C VAL A 158 -8.68 0.82 6.76
N LEU A 159 -7.34 0.92 6.82
CA LEU A 159 -6.55 1.80 5.95
C LEU A 159 -6.70 1.43 4.48
N LEU A 160 -6.71 0.14 4.15
CA LEU A 160 -6.95 -0.34 2.80
C LEU A 160 -8.35 0.08 2.30
N ALA A 161 -9.40 -0.17 3.09
CA ALA A 161 -10.76 0.21 2.71
C ALA A 161 -10.91 1.73 2.49
N LYS A 162 -10.29 2.54 3.36
CA LYS A 162 -10.20 4.00 3.17
C LYS A 162 -9.44 4.34 1.89
N GLY A 163 -8.31 3.68 1.62
CA GLY A 163 -7.51 3.85 0.40
C GLY A 163 -8.28 3.55 -0.88
N VAL A 164 -8.98 2.42 -0.92
CA VAL A 164 -9.88 2.02 -2.02
C VAL A 164 -10.90 3.11 -2.28
N LYS A 165 -11.62 3.56 -1.25
CA LYS A 165 -12.61 4.64 -1.39
C LYS A 165 -12.01 5.94 -1.93
N LEU A 166 -10.78 6.26 -1.58
CA LEU A 166 -10.08 7.45 -2.08
C LEU A 166 -9.66 7.32 -3.54
N ALA A 167 -9.25 6.12 -3.94
CA ALA A 167 -8.81 5.80 -5.29
C ALA A 167 -9.95 5.36 -6.22
N ASP A 168 -11.17 5.21 -5.71
CA ASP A 168 -12.31 4.62 -6.43
C ASP A 168 -12.62 5.31 -7.77
N LYS A 169 -12.59 6.64 -7.79
CA LYS A 169 -12.78 7.42 -9.02
C LYS A 169 -11.61 7.31 -10.00
N ASP A 170 -10.42 7.05 -9.48
CA ASP A 170 -9.18 6.98 -10.25
C ASP A 170 -8.92 5.54 -10.73
N GLY A 171 -9.52 4.53 -10.09
CA GLY A 171 -9.41 3.11 -10.46
C GLY A 171 -8.01 2.51 -10.32
N PHE A 172 -7.05 3.20 -9.69
CA PHE A 172 -5.67 2.74 -9.52
C PHE A 172 -5.12 3.21 -8.17
N MET A 173 -4.51 2.29 -7.41
CA MET A 173 -3.74 2.61 -6.21
C MET A 173 -2.46 1.79 -6.07
N TYR A 174 -1.52 2.34 -5.32
CA TYR A 174 -0.37 1.65 -4.73
C TYR A 174 -0.60 1.37 -3.26
N LEU A 175 -0.10 0.22 -2.81
CA LEU A 175 0.04 -0.11 -1.40
C LEU A 175 1.50 -0.03 -0.92
N GLY A 176 2.44 0.07 -1.85
CA GLY A 176 3.79 0.57 -1.61
C GLY A 176 4.47 1.04 -2.89
N ILE A 177 5.44 1.94 -2.75
CA ILE A 177 6.07 2.65 -3.87
C ILE A 177 7.53 3.03 -3.54
N CYS A 178 8.39 3.06 -4.56
CA CYS A 178 9.79 3.51 -4.45
C CYS A 178 9.99 4.89 -5.08
N GLY A 179 10.82 5.73 -4.46
CA GLY A 179 11.15 7.07 -4.94
C GLY A 179 9.95 7.96 -5.25
N PRO A 180 8.99 8.11 -4.31
CA PRO A 180 7.75 8.79 -4.61
C PRO A 180 7.91 10.31 -4.72
N ASN A 181 7.38 10.87 -5.81
CA ASN A 181 7.10 12.28 -5.97
C ASN A 181 5.61 12.55 -5.72
N CYS A 182 5.26 12.88 -4.49
CA CYS A 182 3.87 13.00 -4.04
C CYS A 182 3.32 14.43 -4.08
N THR A 183 2.01 14.54 -4.30
CA THR A 183 1.18 15.74 -4.17
C THR A 183 -0.12 15.37 -3.44
N GLU A 184 -0.87 16.37 -2.97
CA GLU A 184 -2.20 16.17 -2.37
C GLU A 184 -2.22 15.20 -1.17
N ALA A 185 -1.21 15.30 -0.30
CA ALA A 185 -1.15 14.50 0.91
C ALA A 185 -2.32 14.83 1.86
N ARG A 186 -2.99 13.80 2.35
CA ARG A 186 -4.11 13.90 3.29
C ARG A 186 -4.01 12.84 4.38
N LEU A 187 -4.37 13.21 5.60
CA LEU A 187 -4.48 12.28 6.71
C LEU A 187 -5.72 11.40 6.50
N ILE A 188 -5.54 10.08 6.49
CA ILE A 188 -6.63 9.12 6.34
C ILE A 188 -6.93 8.39 7.66
N ASP A 189 -5.97 8.41 8.58
CA ASP A 189 -6.06 7.82 9.92
C ASP A 189 -5.00 8.43 10.85
N ASN A 190 -5.03 8.13 12.15
CA ASN A 190 -4.13 8.70 13.16
C ASN A 190 -2.64 8.52 12.83
N GLY A 191 -2.02 9.53 12.20
CA GLY A 191 -0.61 9.49 11.78
C GLY A 191 -0.34 8.75 10.47
N VAL A 192 -1.37 8.36 9.70
CA VAL A 192 -1.20 7.72 8.38
C VAL A 192 -1.79 8.61 7.29
N GLN A 193 -0.98 8.89 6.27
CA GLN A 193 -1.36 9.69 5.13
C GLN A 193 -1.60 8.84 3.89
N ALA A 194 -2.44 9.35 2.99
CA ALA A 194 -2.45 8.97 1.59
C ALA A 194 -2.12 10.19 0.73
N ALA A 195 -1.43 9.98 -0.38
CA ALA A 195 -1.07 11.04 -1.33
C ALA A 195 -1.11 10.51 -2.76
N ARG A 196 -1.21 11.41 -3.74
CA ARG A 196 -1.06 11.09 -5.16
C ARG A 196 0.42 11.15 -5.52
N CYS A 197 1.01 10.04 -5.94
CA CYS A 197 2.44 9.97 -6.19
C CYS A 197 2.75 9.42 -7.58
N ALA A 198 3.88 9.86 -8.12
CA ALA A 198 4.58 9.16 -9.19
C ALA A 198 5.84 8.54 -8.60
N GLY A 199 6.07 7.27 -8.87
CA GLY A 199 7.19 6.51 -8.33
C GLY A 199 7.28 5.16 -9.01
N THR A 200 8.31 4.40 -8.66
CA THR A 200 8.58 3.07 -9.22
C THR A 200 8.18 1.99 -8.22
N CYS A 201 8.45 0.72 -8.53
CA CYS A 201 8.04 -0.49 -7.83
C CYS A 201 6.63 -1.03 -8.15
N ALA A 202 6.58 -2.33 -8.44
CA ALA A 202 5.37 -3.08 -8.75
C ALA A 202 5.06 -4.18 -7.72
N HIS A 203 5.58 -4.07 -6.49
CA HIS A 203 5.42 -5.12 -5.49
C HIS A 203 4.02 -5.18 -4.88
N ALA A 204 3.26 -4.08 -4.86
CA ALA A 204 1.90 -4.05 -4.32
C ALA A 204 1.08 -2.89 -4.90
N PHE A 205 0.14 -3.23 -5.78
CA PHE A 205 -0.76 -2.27 -6.42
C PHE A 205 -2.13 -2.89 -6.69
N GLY A 206 -3.10 -2.06 -7.06
CA GLY A 206 -4.44 -2.53 -7.41
C GLY A 206 -5.09 -1.69 -8.49
N PHE A 207 -5.94 -2.33 -9.28
CA PHE A 207 -6.69 -1.72 -10.36
C PHE A 207 -8.18 -2.05 -10.25
N GLN A 208 -9.03 -1.12 -10.68
CA GLN A 208 -10.36 -1.47 -11.16
C GLN A 208 -10.27 -2.05 -12.57
N ARG A 209 -11.19 -2.94 -12.94
CA ARG A 209 -11.18 -3.62 -14.24
C ARG A 209 -11.13 -2.62 -15.42
N TRP A 210 -11.93 -1.56 -15.38
CA TRP A 210 -11.93 -0.54 -16.44
C TRP A 210 -10.57 0.16 -16.55
N LYS A 211 -9.93 0.48 -15.42
CA LYS A 211 -8.65 1.17 -15.40
C LYS A 211 -7.50 0.25 -15.81
N ALA A 212 -7.58 -1.05 -15.49
CA ALA A 212 -6.65 -2.03 -16.03
C ALA A 212 -6.70 -2.10 -17.57
N ALA A 213 -7.91 -2.07 -18.15
CA ALA A 213 -8.10 -2.06 -19.61
C ALA A 213 -7.54 -0.79 -20.26
N GLU A 214 -7.79 0.37 -19.64
CA GLU A 214 -7.18 1.65 -20.05
C GLU A 214 -5.66 1.58 -19.97
N PHE A 215 -5.11 1.16 -18.83
CA PHE A 215 -3.67 1.05 -18.61
C PHE A 215 -2.99 0.15 -19.65
N LEU A 216 -3.55 -1.03 -19.94
CA LEU A 216 -3.01 -1.93 -20.98
C LEU A 216 -3.05 -1.29 -22.37
N THR A 217 -4.12 -0.56 -22.70
CA THR A 217 -4.23 0.16 -23.97
C THR A 217 -3.16 1.25 -24.05
N GLU A 218 -3.00 2.02 -22.97
CA GLU A 218 -2.04 3.10 -22.91
C GLU A 218 -0.59 2.61 -22.85
N MET A 219 -0.29 1.46 -22.28
CA MET A 219 1.08 0.89 -22.29
C MET A 219 1.68 0.80 -23.70
N SER A 220 0.85 0.64 -24.74
CA SER A 220 1.29 0.64 -26.15
C SER A 220 1.66 2.03 -26.69
N GLY A 221 1.01 3.08 -26.17
CA GLY A 221 1.20 4.48 -26.58
C GLY A 221 2.02 5.32 -25.59
N LEU A 222 2.22 4.82 -24.36
CA LEU A 222 3.00 5.45 -23.31
C LEU A 222 4.39 5.66 -23.85
N THR A 223 4.65 6.92 -24.08
CA THR A 223 5.83 7.27 -24.80
C THR A 223 6.94 7.27 -23.78
N LEU A 224 7.83 6.29 -23.83
CA LEU A 224 9.13 6.36 -23.15
C LEU A 224 10.04 7.44 -23.78
N LYS A 225 9.47 8.48 -24.43
CA LYS A 225 10.18 9.59 -25.07
C LYS A 225 10.60 10.57 -23.99
N GLY A 226 11.86 10.97 -24.05
CA GLY A 226 12.54 11.71 -22.97
C GLY A 226 13.44 10.82 -22.12
N VAL A 227 13.28 9.49 -22.21
CA VAL A 227 14.32 8.55 -21.83
C VAL A 227 15.24 8.37 -23.05
N GLU A 228 16.12 9.33 -23.28
CA GLU A 228 17.40 9.02 -23.92
C GLU A 228 18.16 8.12 -22.96
N GLY A 229 17.82 6.84 -23.00
CA GLY A 229 18.36 5.82 -22.12
C GLY A 229 18.20 4.46 -22.76
N PRO A 230 19.07 3.51 -22.41
CA PRO A 230 19.12 2.22 -23.08
C PRO A 230 17.75 1.53 -22.99
N VAL A 231 17.40 0.79 -24.06
CA VAL A 231 16.25 -0.14 -24.24
C VAL A 231 15.85 -0.89 -22.94
N ILE A 232 16.82 -1.07 -22.05
CA ILE A 232 16.73 -1.56 -20.67
C ILE A 232 15.57 -1.03 -19.83
N LEU A 233 15.23 0.27 -19.89
CA LEU A 233 14.16 0.80 -19.02
C LEU A 233 12.77 0.27 -19.40
N GLY A 234 12.58 -0.20 -20.63
CA GLY A 234 11.34 -0.87 -21.04
C GLY A 234 11.17 -2.27 -20.46
N PHE A 235 12.16 -2.86 -19.79
CA PHE A 235 12.03 -4.23 -19.24
C PHE A 235 11.17 -4.28 -18.00
N TYR A 236 11.18 -3.21 -17.22
CA TYR A 236 10.59 -3.20 -15.91
C TYR A 236 9.12 -2.76 -16.02
N PHE A 237 8.22 -3.61 -15.51
CA PHE A 237 6.80 -3.31 -15.47
C PHE A 237 6.50 -2.02 -14.69
N ASP A 238 7.22 -1.79 -13.60
CA ASP A 238 7.07 -0.58 -12.78
C ASP A 238 7.44 0.72 -13.50
N ARG A 239 8.24 0.66 -14.57
CA ARG A 239 8.53 1.83 -15.39
C ARG A 239 7.30 2.31 -16.12
N TYR A 240 6.46 1.40 -16.62
CA TYR A 240 5.19 1.78 -17.24
C TYR A 240 4.26 2.45 -16.24
N MET A 241 4.18 1.91 -15.02
CA MET A 241 3.37 2.51 -13.96
C MET A 241 3.89 3.91 -13.57
N TYR A 242 5.21 4.09 -13.52
CA TYR A 242 5.83 5.40 -13.30
C TYR A 242 5.51 6.39 -14.42
N GLU A 243 5.62 5.98 -15.67
CA GLU A 243 5.32 6.85 -16.81
C GLU A 243 3.84 7.20 -16.88
N TYR A 244 2.95 6.23 -16.67
CA TYR A 244 1.51 6.47 -16.51
C TYR A 244 1.25 7.52 -15.43
N ALA A 245 1.89 7.38 -14.26
CA ALA A 245 1.72 8.31 -13.16
C ALA A 245 2.17 9.75 -13.47
N ASN A 246 3.17 9.91 -14.34
CA ASN A 246 3.69 11.23 -14.74
C ASN A 246 2.93 11.85 -15.91
N GLN A 247 2.49 11.04 -16.87
CA GLN A 247 1.91 11.50 -18.12
C GLN A 247 0.37 11.63 -18.04
N VAL A 248 -0.27 10.78 -17.24
CA VAL A 248 -1.72 10.64 -17.20
C VAL A 248 -2.23 11.20 -15.87
N GLN A 249 -1.94 10.50 -14.77
CA GLN A 249 -2.41 10.89 -13.45
C GLN A 249 -1.58 10.23 -12.35
N LYS A 250 -1.13 11.03 -11.38
CA LYS A 250 -0.48 10.51 -10.18
C LYS A 250 -1.41 9.58 -9.39
N ILE A 251 -0.86 8.47 -8.93
CA ILE A 251 -1.60 7.33 -8.36
C ILE A 251 -1.69 7.47 -6.85
N TRP A 252 -2.84 7.12 -6.26
CA TRP A 252 -2.97 7.13 -4.80
C TRP A 252 -2.06 6.10 -4.15
N VAL A 253 -1.29 6.51 -3.14
CA VAL A 253 -0.49 5.64 -2.28
C VAL A 253 -1.06 5.68 -0.89
N VAL A 254 -1.46 4.53 -0.35
CA VAL A 254 -1.87 4.39 1.06
C VAL A 254 -0.61 4.24 1.92
N GLY A 255 -0.49 5.05 2.97
CA GLY A 255 0.71 5.06 3.81
C GLY A 255 1.87 5.83 3.17
N SER A 256 1.60 6.92 2.44
CA SER A 256 2.62 7.71 1.74
C SER A 256 3.70 8.30 2.66
N ASN A 257 3.46 8.34 3.97
CA ASN A 257 4.40 8.77 5.00
C ASN A 257 5.01 7.60 5.81
N LEU A 258 4.71 6.35 5.46
CA LEU A 258 5.18 5.15 6.14
C LEU A 258 6.41 4.59 5.41
N LYS A 259 7.60 4.95 5.87
CA LYS A 259 8.86 4.50 5.26
C LYS A 259 9.16 3.05 5.64
N SER A 260 9.57 2.23 4.67
CA SER A 260 10.02 0.86 4.89
C SER A 260 11.04 0.77 6.05
N PRO A 261 10.88 -0.20 6.97
CA PRO A 261 11.85 -0.43 8.06
C PRO A 261 13.13 -1.13 7.59
N VAL A 262 13.17 -1.64 6.35
CA VAL A 262 14.28 -2.44 5.83
C VAL A 262 15.37 -1.52 5.29
N GLN A 263 16.55 -1.53 5.90
CA GLN A 263 17.66 -0.62 5.55
C GLN A 263 18.16 -0.78 4.10
N SER A 264 18.07 -1.98 3.53
CA SER A 264 18.45 -2.22 2.12
C SER A 264 17.45 -1.62 1.12
N VAL A 265 16.29 -1.15 1.59
CA VAL A 265 15.22 -0.54 0.80
C VAL A 265 15.05 0.92 1.25
N VAL A 266 16.02 1.76 0.88
CA VAL A 266 16.24 3.10 1.46
C VAL A 266 15.14 4.13 1.14
N ASP A 267 14.30 3.87 0.13
CA ASP A 267 13.39 4.87 -0.45
C ASP A 267 12.03 4.28 -0.84
N HIS A 268 11.52 3.39 0.01
CA HIS A 268 10.23 2.74 -0.18
C HIS A 268 9.23 3.23 0.87
N PHE A 269 8.00 3.52 0.44
CA PHE A 269 6.92 4.01 1.28
C PHE A 269 5.61 3.28 1.00
N GLY A 270 4.79 3.06 2.02
CA GLY A 270 3.45 2.52 1.87
C GLY A 270 2.93 1.75 3.07
N LEU A 271 1.68 1.32 2.98
CA LEU A 271 1.06 0.37 3.92
C LEU A 271 1.76 -0.99 3.89
N LEU A 272 2.17 -1.42 2.69
CA LEU A 272 2.92 -2.65 2.44
C LEU A 272 4.34 -2.29 2.02
N PHE A 273 5.32 -3.05 2.49
CA PHE A 273 6.73 -2.92 2.08
C PHE A 273 7.32 -4.26 1.64
N GLN A 274 8.44 -4.23 0.92
CA GLN A 274 9.19 -5.43 0.54
C GLN A 274 10.07 -5.90 1.71
N ASP A 275 9.78 -7.05 2.29
CA ASP A 275 10.57 -7.71 3.33
C ASP A 275 11.81 -8.40 2.73
N ARG A 276 12.74 -7.57 2.27
CA ARG A 276 14.05 -8.03 1.75
C ARG A 276 14.99 -8.53 2.84
N ALA A 277 14.64 -8.38 4.12
CA ALA A 277 15.40 -8.94 5.22
C ALA A 277 15.12 -10.45 5.34
N MET A 278 13.85 -10.86 5.26
CA MET A 278 13.46 -12.26 5.23
C MET A 278 13.65 -12.89 3.83
N TYR A 279 13.37 -12.15 2.76
CA TYR A 279 13.43 -12.64 1.38
C TYR A 279 14.36 -11.78 0.49
N PRO A 280 15.68 -12.00 0.56
CA PRO A 280 16.65 -11.27 -0.26
C PRO A 280 16.36 -11.40 -1.76
N THR A 281 16.54 -10.31 -2.51
CA THR A 281 16.41 -10.36 -3.97
C THR A 281 17.53 -11.20 -4.59
N THR A 282 17.18 -12.00 -5.61
CA THR A 282 18.18 -12.69 -6.45
C THR A 282 18.49 -11.93 -7.75
N ILE A 283 17.94 -10.72 -7.89
CA ILE A 283 18.23 -9.79 -8.99
C ILE A 283 19.28 -8.81 -8.45
N THR A 284 20.55 -9.08 -8.73
CA THR A 284 21.67 -8.19 -8.43
C THR A 284 21.86 -7.22 -9.61
N LYS A 285 21.98 -5.92 -9.32
CA LYS A 285 22.28 -4.88 -10.32
C LYS A 285 23.70 -5.02 -10.86
#